data_AF-K1ZPR1-F1
#
_entry.id   AF-K1ZPR1-F1
#
_cell.length_a   1.000
_cell.length_b   1.000
_cell.length_c   1.000
_cell.angle_alpha   90.00
_cell.angle_beta   90.00
_cell.angle_gamma   90.00
#
_symmetry.space_group_name_H-M   'P 1'
#
loop_
_entity.id
_entity.type
_entity.pdbx_description
1 polymer ?
#
loop_
_entity_poly.entity_id
_entity_poly.type
_entity_poly.pdbx_seq_one_letter_code
_entity_poly.pdbx_strand_id
1 'polypeptide(L)'
;MEKLVEVKAKDRESFDSLLRRFKKRLQMSRDQITARQRRFFEPPKNKRKIKEDALRRSKLRAEKAYLEKIGKTTNKYGTGKRTRSR
;
A
#
# COMPACT_ATOMS: atom_id res chain seq x y z
N MET A 1 18.23 -14.57 0.62
CA MET A 1 18.31 -14.06 -0.76
C MET A 1 17.90 -12.60 -0.75
N GLU A 2 18.88 -11.69 -0.77
CA GLU A 2 18.61 -10.26 -0.93
C GLU A 2 17.93 -10.03 -2.28
N LYS A 3 16.79 -9.34 -2.28
CA LYS A 3 16.05 -9.03 -3.50
C LYS A 3 16.13 -7.52 -3.69
N LEU A 4 17.28 -7.08 -4.20
CA LEU A 4 17.49 -5.68 -4.55
C LEU A 4 16.46 -5.27 -5.62
N VAL A 5 15.82 -4.11 -5.43
CA VAL A 5 14.93 -3.56 -6.44
C VAL A 5 15.74 -2.92 -7.56
N GLU A 6 15.99 -3.70 -8.61
CA GLU A 6 16.62 -3.22 -9.82
C GLU A 6 15.57 -2.96 -10.91
N VAL A 7 15.72 -1.84 -11.63
CA VAL A 7 14.93 -1.50 -12.81
C VAL A 7 15.87 -0.96 -13.87
N LYS A 8 16.03 -1.72 -14.96
CA LYS A 8 16.81 -1.28 -16.13
C LYS A 8 15.98 -0.39 -17.04
N ALA A 9 16.66 0.61 -17.63
CA ALA A 9 16.09 1.47 -18.65
C ALA A 9 15.72 0.64 -19.89
N LYS A 10 14.60 0.98 -20.52
CA LYS A 10 14.22 0.41 -21.81
C LYS A 10 14.62 1.34 -22.95
N ASP A 11 14.77 0.77 -24.15
CA ASP A 11 15.04 1.56 -25.34
C ASP A 11 13.87 2.53 -25.60
N ARG A 12 14.22 3.81 -25.83
CA ARG A 12 13.28 4.93 -26.06
C ARG A 12 12.36 5.27 -24.87
N GLU A 13 12.74 4.94 -23.64
CA GLU A 13 12.01 5.35 -22.42
C GLU A 13 12.44 6.75 -21.93
N SER A 14 11.48 7.58 -21.51
CA SER A 14 11.80 8.83 -20.81
C SER A 14 12.22 8.58 -19.36
N PHE A 15 13.11 9.41 -18.83
CA PHE A 15 13.59 9.27 -17.45
C PHE A 15 12.45 9.27 -16.41
N ASP A 16 11.41 10.09 -16.59
CA ASP A 16 10.26 10.12 -15.69
C ASP A 16 9.50 8.78 -15.67
N SER A 17 9.35 8.14 -16.83
CA SER A 17 8.70 6.83 -16.94
C SER A 17 9.47 5.74 -16.21
N LEU A 18 10.80 5.76 -16.34
CA LEU A 18 11.70 4.86 -15.60
C LEU A 18 11.58 5.09 -14.09
N LEU A 19 11.62 6.35 -13.64
CA LEU A 19 11.52 6.71 -12.23
C LEU A 19 10.17 6.30 -11.62
N ARG A 20 9.07 6.43 -12.37
CA ARG A 20 7.74 5.97 -11.94
C ARG A 20 7.71 4.45 -11.74
N ARG A 21 8.28 3.68 -12.68
CA ARG A 21 8.39 2.22 -12.55
C ARG A 21 9.24 1.83 -11.34
N PHE A 22 10.38 2.47 -11.15
CA PHE A 22 11.24 2.25 -10.00
C PHE A 22 10.51 2.54 -8.69
N LYS A 23 9.88 3.70 -8.56
CA LYS A 23 9.06 4.06 -7.38
C LYS A 23 7.97 3.03 -7.13
N LYS A 24 7.28 2.57 -8.18
CA LYS A 24 6.24 1.53 -8.03
C LYS A 24 6.83 0.21 -7.55
N ARG A 25 7.99 -0.20 -8.07
CA ARG A 25 8.68 -1.43 -7.67
C ARG A 25 9.17 -1.38 -6.23
N LEU A 26 9.72 -0.24 -5.79
CA LEU A 26 10.13 0.03 -4.41
C LEU A 26 8.94 -0.02 -3.43
N GLN A 27 7.78 0.51 -3.83
CA GLN A 27 6.56 0.40 -3.04
C GLN A 27 6.07 -1.05 -2.91
N MET A 28 6.17 -1.84 -3.99
CA MET A 28 5.76 -3.24 -3.99
C MET A 28 6.69 -4.15 -3.19
N SER A 29 8.01 -3.89 -3.18
CA SER A 29 8.98 -4.68 -2.42
C SER A 29 8.85 -4.50 -0.90
N ARG A 30 8.22 -3.41 -0.46
CA ARG A 30 8.06 -3.01 0.96
C ARG A 30 9.37 -2.64 1.66
N ASP A 31 10.50 -2.52 0.94
CA ASP A 31 11.80 -2.21 1.55
C ASP A 31 11.77 -0.90 2.34
N GLN A 32 11.09 0.12 1.82
CA GLN A 32 10.91 1.40 2.52
C GLN A 32 10.14 1.25 3.84
N ILE A 33 9.14 0.37 3.89
CA ILE A 33 8.34 0.12 5.09
C ILE A 33 9.20 -0.66 6.10
N THR A 34 9.89 -1.69 5.64
CA THR A 34 10.80 -2.50 6.46
C THR A 34 11.91 -1.65 7.06
N ALA A 35 12.53 -0.75 6.28
CA ALA A 35 13.55 0.17 6.77
C ALA A 35 13.03 1.09 7.88
N ARG A 36 11.81 1.64 7.71
CA ARG A 36 11.16 2.46 8.74
C ARG A 36 10.85 1.67 10.01
N GLN A 37 10.37 0.44 9.87
CA GLN A 37 10.05 -0.43 11.00
C GLN A 37 11.30 -0.84 11.77
N ARG A 38 12.38 -1.19 11.07
CA ARG A 38 13.66 -1.59 11.68
C ARG A 38 14.44 -0.45 12.33
N ARG A 39 14.07 0.81 12.07
CA ARG A 39 14.76 1.98 12.62
C ARG A 39 14.74 2.02 14.15
N PHE A 40 13.68 1.49 14.77
CA PHE A 40 13.54 1.45 16.22
C PHE A 40 13.09 0.05 16.66
N PHE A 41 13.49 -0.36 17.87
CA PHE A 41 13.02 -1.59 18.46
C PHE A 41 11.54 -1.46 18.85
N GLU A 42 10.71 -2.40 18.37
CA GLU A 42 9.32 -2.54 18.78
C GLU A 42 9.15 -3.88 19.53
N PRO A 43 8.71 -3.88 20.80
CA PRO A 43 8.46 -5.13 21.52
C PRO A 43 7.25 -5.87 20.93
N PRO A 44 7.18 -7.21 21.07
CA PRO A 44 6.05 -7.98 20.58
C PRO A 44 4.74 -7.51 21.21
N LYS A 45 3.66 -7.53 20.41
CA LYS A 45 2.34 -7.07 20.86
C LYS A 45 1.75 -8.03 21.90
N ASN A 46 1.24 -7.46 22.99
CA ASN A 46 0.45 -8.20 23.98
C ASN A 46 -0.92 -8.62 23.39
N LYS A 47 -1.53 -9.69 23.92
CA LYS A 47 -2.85 -10.23 23.52
C LYS A 47 -3.93 -9.14 23.44
N ARG A 48 -3.95 -8.21 24.41
CA ARG A 48 -4.88 -7.06 24.42
C ARG A 48 -4.70 -6.16 23.19
N LYS A 49 -3.46 -5.76 22.88
CA LYS A 49 -3.15 -4.91 21.71
C LYS A 49 -3.54 -5.60 20.40
N ILE A 50 -3.33 -6.91 20.30
CA ILE A 50 -3.74 -7.71 19.13
C ILE A 50 -5.27 -7.68 18.96
N LYS A 51 -6.03 -7.86 20.05
CA LYS A 51 -7.49 -7.80 20.04
C LYS A 51 -8.02 -6.42 19.66
N GLU A 52 -7.45 -5.37 20.23
CA GLU A 52 -7.81 -3.98 19.91
C GLU A 52 -7.54 -3.63 18.43
N ASP A 53 -6.39 -4.05 17.90
CA ASP A 53 -6.05 -3.89 16.48
C ASP A 53 -7.04 -4.63 15.57
N ALA A 54 -7.42 -5.86 15.92
CA ALA A 54 -8.38 -6.65 15.16
C ALA A 54 -9.78 -6.00 15.17
N LEU A 55 -10.24 -5.53 16.33
CA LEU A 55 -11.52 -4.84 16.48
C LEU A 55 -11.55 -3.55 15.63
N ARG A 56 -10.48 -2.75 15.69
CA ARG A 56 -10.35 -1.53 14.89
C ARG A 56 -10.40 -1.83 13.39
N ARG A 57 -9.67 -2.85 12.92
CA ARG A 57 -9.70 -3.27 11.50
C ARG A 57 -11.10 -3.71 11.06
N SER A 58 -11.82 -4.41 11.92
CA SER A 58 -13.20 -4.83 11.66
C SER A 58 -14.14 -3.63 11.51
N LYS A 59 -14.09 -2.68 12.46
CA LYS A 59 -14.88 -1.44 12.40
C LYS A 59 -14.62 -0.63 11.12
N LEU A 60 -13.35 -0.39 10.78
CA LEU A 60 -12.99 0.36 9.56
C LEU A 60 -13.46 -0.34 8.29
N ARG A 61 -13.45 -1.68 8.26
CA ARG A 61 -13.95 -2.44 7.10
C ARG A 61 -15.46 -2.31 6.95
N ALA A 62 -16.20 -2.38 8.06
CA ALA A 62 -17.66 -2.21 8.06
C ALA A 62 -18.06 -0.79 7.65
N GLU A 63 -17.39 0.23 8.20
CA GLU A 63 -17.60 1.63 7.83
C GLU A 63 -17.32 1.86 6.34
N LYS A 64 -16.20 1.33 5.83
CA LYS A 64 -15.87 1.43 4.40
C LYS A 64 -16.94 0.77 3.52
N ALA A 65 -17.40 -0.43 3.88
CA ALA A 65 -18.45 -1.13 3.14
C ALA A 65 -19.79 -0.37 3.16
N TYR A 66 -20.12 0.26 4.29
CA TYR A 66 -21.29 1.11 4.40
C TYR A 66 -21.18 2.37 3.52
N LEU A 67 -20.04 3.06 3.57
CA LEU A 67 -19.76 4.23 2.73
C LEU A 67 -19.78 3.91 1.24
N GLU A 68 -19.28 2.73 0.84
CA GLU A 68 -19.39 2.19 -0.51
C GLU A 68 -20.85 1.94 -0.91
N LYS A 69 -21.68 1.38 -0.01
CA LYS A 69 -23.11 1.12 -0.26
C LYS A 69 -23.92 2.40 -0.48
N ILE A 70 -23.63 3.45 0.28
CA ILE A 70 -24.35 4.73 0.19
C ILE A 70 -23.77 5.68 -0.88
N GLY A 71 -22.76 5.25 -1.63
CA GLY A 71 -22.11 6.05 -2.68
C GLY A 71 -21.25 7.22 -2.17
N LYS A 72 -21.12 7.42 -0.86
CA LYS A 72 -20.30 8.47 -0.24
C LYS A 72 -18.87 8.00 0.00
N THR A 73 -18.27 7.34 -0.97
CA THR A 73 -16.83 7.03 -0.87
C THR A 73 -16.05 8.34 -1.03
N THR A 74 -15.34 8.78 0.01
CA THR A 74 -14.44 9.97 -0.04
C THR A 74 -13.16 9.66 -0.83
N ASN A 75 -13.31 9.00 -1.98
CA ASN A 75 -12.20 8.50 -2.74
C ASN A 75 -11.65 9.60 -3.65
N LYS A 76 -10.99 10.60 -3.06
CA LYS A 76 -10.25 11.63 -3.81
C LYS A 76 -9.12 11.03 -4.66
N TYR A 77 -8.70 9.78 -4.38
CA TYR A 77 -7.62 9.08 -5.07
C TYR A 77 -8.02 7.63 -5.41
N GLY A 78 -9.08 7.47 -6.20
CA GLY A 78 -9.34 6.31 -7.07
C GLY A 78 -9.06 4.89 -6.56
N THR A 79 -10.07 4.26 -5.99
CA THR A 79 -10.32 2.80 -6.07
C THR A 79 -11.70 2.53 -6.67
N GLY A 80 -12.16 3.40 -7.58
CA GLY A 80 -13.22 3.01 -8.50
C GLY A 80 -12.71 1.84 -9.33
N LYS A 81 -13.54 0.80 -9.49
CA LYS A 81 -13.27 -0.27 -10.45
C LYS A 81 -12.92 0.42 -11.77
N ARG A 82 -11.66 0.34 -12.21
CA ARG A 82 -11.29 0.80 -13.54
C ARG A 82 -11.97 -0.14 -14.52
N THR A 83 -13.22 0.14 -14.87
CA THR A 83 -13.79 -0.34 -16.12
C THR A 83 -12.87 0.20 -17.19
N ARG A 84 -11.94 -0.63 -17.68
CA ARG A 84 -11.26 -0.36 -18.94
C ARG A 84 -12.36 -0.37 -19.97
N SER A 85 -12.90 0.81 -20.29
CA SER A 85 -13.65 0.98 -21.53
C SER A 85 -12.74 0.49 -22.63
N ARG A 86 -13.20 -0.51 -23.37
CA ARG A 86 -12.71 -0.73 -24.72
C ARG A 86 -13.10 0.47 -25.58
#